data_AF-D1AM28-F1
#
_entry.id   AF-D1AM28-F1
#
_cell.length_a   1.000
_cell.length_b   1.000
_cell.length_c   1.000
_cell.angle_alpha   90.00
_cell.angle_beta   90.00
_cell.angle_gamma   90.00
#
_symmetry.space_group_name_H-M   'P 1'
#
loop_
_entity.id
_entity.type
_entity.pdbx_description
1 polymer ?
#
loop_
_entity_poly.entity_id
_entity_poly.type
_entity_poly.pdbx_seq_one_letter_code
_entity_poly.pdbx_strand_id
1 'polypeptide(L)'
;MAVSLYEELNSYLKNSEYWYEECWYEEGSGKVSEMLSKFTQEDWNNLTREIFNKSVDYQEKIAYCMNDIDNKNELEFLIYMTKNAKDSIVFENCLDSL
;
A
#
# COMPACT_ATOMS: atom_id res chain seq x y z
N MET A 1 -19.64 -15.04 -1.43
CA MET A 1 -18.39 -14.84 -0.68
C MET A 1 -18.09 -13.37 -0.74
N ALA A 2 -17.89 -12.69 0.39
CA ALA A 2 -17.38 -11.33 0.36
C ALA A 2 -15.98 -11.37 -0.27
N VAL A 3 -15.71 -10.47 -1.22
CA VAL A 3 -14.37 -10.30 -1.78
C VAL A 3 -13.53 -9.63 -0.69
N SER A 4 -12.34 -10.17 -0.40
CA SER A 4 -11.40 -9.57 0.56
C SER A 4 -10.95 -8.20 0.04
N LEU A 5 -10.80 -7.21 0.95
CA LEU A 5 -10.36 -5.86 0.57
C LEU A 5 -8.95 -5.88 -0.02
N TYR A 6 -8.12 -6.84 0.37
CA TYR A 6 -6.82 -7.08 -0.27
C TYR A 6 -6.94 -7.43 -1.76
N GLU A 7 -7.91 -8.26 -2.15
CA GLU A 7 -8.12 -8.60 -3.57
C GLU A 7 -8.73 -7.43 -4.37
N GLU A 8 -9.58 -6.63 -3.73
CA GLU A 8 -10.09 -5.40 -4.32
C GLU A 8 -8.95 -4.38 -4.53
N LEU A 9 -8.08 -4.20 -3.54
CA LEU A 9 -6.89 -3.35 -3.62
C LEU A 9 -5.96 -3.80 -4.76
N ASN A 10 -5.66 -5.11 -4.85
CA ASN A 10 -4.85 -5.67 -5.93
C ASN A 10 -5.46 -5.37 -7.31
N SER A 11 -6.77 -5.57 -7.43
CA SER A 11 -7.49 -5.31 -8.69
C SER A 11 -7.47 -3.83 -9.05
N TYR A 12 -7.63 -2.95 -8.04
CA TYR A 12 -7.59 -1.51 -8.24
C TYR A 12 -6.20 -1.02 -8.67
N LEU A 13 -5.16 -1.41 -7.95
CA LEU A 13 -3.78 -1.03 -8.27
C LEU A 13 -3.33 -1.55 -9.63
N LYS A 14 -3.72 -2.78 -10.00
CA LYS A 14 -3.48 -3.32 -11.33
C LYS A 14 -4.16 -2.50 -12.44
N ASN A 15 -5.38 -2.03 -12.21
CA ASN A 15 -6.09 -1.17 -13.17
C ASN A 15 -5.51 0.26 -13.21
N SER A 16 -4.78 0.67 -12.18
CA SER A 16 -4.09 1.97 -12.10
C SER A 16 -2.70 2.00 -12.74
N GLU A 17 -2.19 0.86 -13.22
CA GLU A 17 -0.83 0.72 -13.79
C GLU A 17 -0.59 1.66 -15.00
N TYR A 18 -1.64 2.00 -15.74
CA TYR A 18 -1.58 2.86 -16.94
C TYR A 18 -2.07 4.28 -16.69
N TRP A 19 -2.31 4.65 -15.43
CA TRP A 19 -2.74 6.01 -15.11
C TRP A 19 -1.57 6.97 -15.27
N TYR A 20 -1.85 8.18 -15.71
CA TYR A 20 -0.89 9.27 -15.58
C TYR A 20 -0.62 9.50 -14.08
N GLU A 21 0.62 9.84 -13.72
CA GLU A 21 1.01 10.06 -12.32
C GLU A 21 0.10 11.07 -11.61
N GLU A 22 -0.28 12.15 -12.29
CA GLU A 22 -1.21 13.16 -11.76
C GLU A 22 -2.56 12.56 -11.36
N CYS A 23 -3.11 11.63 -12.17
CA CYS A 23 -4.37 10.95 -11.84
C CYS A 23 -4.22 10.04 -10.61
N TRP A 24 -3.05 9.43 -10.43
CA TRP A 24 -2.80 8.63 -9.23
C TRP A 24 -2.85 9.47 -7.96
N TYR A 25 -2.16 10.61 -7.95
CA TYR A 25 -2.09 11.45 -6.75
C TYR A 25 -3.42 12.16 -6.45
N GLU A 26 -4.16 12.60 -7.47
CA GLU A 26 -5.45 13.30 -7.31
C GLU A 26 -6.61 12.35 -6.96
N GLU A 27 -6.68 11.15 -7.55
CA GLU A 27 -7.82 10.25 -7.40
C GLU A 27 -7.47 8.88 -6.78
N GLY A 28 -6.33 8.32 -7.14
CA GLY A 28 -5.94 6.95 -6.76
C GLY A 28 -5.55 6.80 -5.30
N SER A 29 -4.72 7.71 -4.81
CA SER A 29 -4.11 7.66 -3.48
C SER A 29 -5.15 7.68 -2.35
N GLY A 30 -6.14 8.57 -2.46
CA GLY A 30 -7.21 8.68 -1.46
C GLY A 30 -8.06 7.42 -1.36
N LYS A 31 -8.36 6.78 -2.50
CA LYS A 31 -9.12 5.52 -2.52
C LYS A 31 -8.34 4.36 -1.91
N VAL A 32 -7.03 4.27 -2.17
CA VAL A 32 -6.20 3.22 -1.54
C VAL A 32 -6.09 3.45 -0.04
N SER A 33 -5.88 4.68 0.40
CA SER A 33 -5.86 5.04 1.83
C SER A 33 -7.17 4.63 2.52
N GLU A 34 -8.32 4.91 1.89
CA GLU A 34 -9.64 4.49 2.40
C GLU A 34 -9.80 2.96 2.46
N MET A 35 -9.23 2.21 1.52
CA MET A 35 -9.25 0.75 1.54
C MET A 35 -8.41 0.21 2.70
N LEU A 36 -7.18 0.74 2.88
CA LEU A 36 -6.25 0.33 3.94
C LEU A 36 -6.84 0.60 5.34
N SER A 37 -7.54 1.72 5.52
CA SER A 37 -8.18 2.04 6.80
C SER A 37 -9.30 1.06 7.20
N LYS A 38 -9.80 0.27 6.23
CA LYS A 38 -10.85 -0.74 6.43
C LYS A 38 -10.32 -2.17 6.41
N PHE A 39 -9.02 -2.37 6.22
CA PHE A 39 -8.42 -3.69 6.20
C PHE A 39 -8.68 -4.46 7.49
N THR A 40 -9.09 -5.71 7.34
CA THR A 40 -9.08 -6.67 8.45
C THR A 40 -7.66 -7.16 8.71
N GLN A 41 -7.45 -7.84 9.84
CA GLN A 41 -6.15 -8.47 10.11
C GLN A 41 -5.75 -9.50 9.03
N GLU A 42 -6.73 -10.19 8.42
CA GLU A 42 -6.45 -11.14 7.34
C GLU A 42 -5.94 -10.42 6.08
N ASP A 43 -6.53 -9.26 5.75
CA ASP A 43 -6.07 -8.43 4.62
C ASP A 43 -4.63 -7.94 4.86
N TRP A 44 -4.31 -7.47 6.08
CA TRP A 44 -2.95 -7.09 6.46
C TRP A 44 -1.95 -8.24 6.36
N ASN A 45 -2.34 -9.44 6.80
CA ASN A 45 -1.49 -10.63 6.70
C ASN A 45 -1.22 -11.01 5.24
N ASN A 46 -2.22 -10.88 4.37
CA ASN A 46 -2.07 -11.16 2.94
C ASN A 46 -1.19 -10.11 2.26
N LEU A 47 -1.38 -8.83 2.56
CA LEU A 47 -0.52 -7.75 2.05
C LEU A 47 0.93 -7.96 2.47
N THR A 48 1.19 -8.23 3.75
CA THR A 48 2.54 -8.46 4.30
C THR A 48 3.24 -9.63 3.63
N ARG A 49 2.52 -10.72 3.36
CA ARG A 49 3.08 -11.92 2.72
C ARG A 49 3.51 -11.67 1.27
N GLU A 50 2.75 -10.83 0.56
CA GLU A 50 2.88 -10.71 -0.90
C GLU A 50 3.57 -9.43 -1.37
N ILE A 51 3.72 -8.40 -0.52
CA ILE A 51 4.17 -7.06 -0.92
C ILE A 51 5.50 -7.07 -1.68
N PHE A 52 6.46 -7.88 -1.25
CA PHE A 52 7.77 -7.99 -1.90
C PHE A 52 7.80 -8.89 -3.15
N ASN A 53 6.68 -9.53 -3.49
CA ASN A 53 6.46 -10.19 -4.78
C ASN A 53 5.84 -9.24 -5.81
N LYS A 54 5.42 -8.03 -5.41
CA LYS A 54 4.84 -7.01 -6.29
C LYS A 54 5.92 -6.13 -6.92
N SER A 55 5.54 -5.39 -7.96
CA SER A 55 6.42 -4.40 -8.60
C SER A 55 6.84 -3.30 -7.62
N VAL A 56 7.93 -2.62 -7.94
CA VAL A 56 8.42 -1.47 -7.17
C VAL A 56 7.37 -0.36 -7.10
N ASP A 57 6.74 -0.01 -8.23
CA ASP A 57 5.62 0.95 -8.30
C ASP A 57 4.47 0.60 -7.34
N TYR A 58 4.08 -0.68 -7.24
CA TYR A 58 3.06 -1.11 -6.29
C TYR A 58 3.51 -0.86 -4.86
N GLN A 59 4.75 -1.20 -4.51
CA GLN A 59 5.29 -1.01 -3.17
C GLN A 59 5.36 0.47 -2.79
N GLU A 60 5.82 1.33 -3.70
CA GLU A 60 5.84 2.78 -3.51
C GLU A 60 4.45 3.35 -3.26
N LYS A 61 3.48 3.00 -4.12
CA LYS A 61 2.09 3.45 -4.01
C LYS A 61 1.45 3.04 -2.69
N ILE A 62 1.75 1.83 -2.20
CA ILE A 62 1.29 1.36 -0.90
C ILE A 62 1.91 2.17 0.23
N ALA A 63 3.23 2.36 0.23
CA ALA A 63 3.91 3.16 1.25
C ALA A 63 3.31 4.57 1.34
N TYR A 64 3.19 5.24 0.19
CA TYR A 64 2.66 6.60 0.08
C TYR A 64 1.25 6.76 0.65
N CYS A 65 0.41 5.73 0.56
CA CYS A 65 -0.97 5.77 1.06
C CYS A 65 -1.11 5.44 2.55
N MET A 66 -0.02 5.18 3.27
CA MET A 66 -0.04 4.87 4.71
C MET A 66 0.33 6.10 5.52
N ASN A 67 -0.64 6.98 5.75
CA ASN A 67 -0.46 8.22 6.50
C ASN A 67 -1.42 8.34 7.69
N ASP A 68 -2.12 7.26 8.06
CA ASP A 68 -2.99 7.24 9.23
C ASP A 68 -2.16 6.94 10.49
N ILE A 69 -1.79 8.00 11.20
CA ILE A 69 -0.99 7.94 12.44
C ILE A 69 -1.67 7.16 13.58
N ASP A 70 -2.99 7.00 13.54
CA ASP A 70 -3.75 6.27 14.54
C ASP A 70 -3.90 4.78 14.17
N ASN A 71 -3.56 4.39 12.94
CA ASN A 71 -3.61 3.01 12.48
C ASN A 71 -2.31 2.24 12.79
N LYS A 72 -2.32 1.53 13.92
CA LYS A 72 -1.19 0.70 14.36
C LYS A 72 -0.73 -0.33 13.31
N ASN A 73 -1.63 -0.86 12.47
CA ASN A 73 -1.27 -1.83 11.45
C ASN A 73 -0.46 -1.17 10.32
N GLU A 74 -0.79 0.06 9.94
CA GLU A 74 0.02 0.83 8.98
C GLU A 74 1.42 1.08 9.51
N LEU A 75 1.54 1.53 10.76
CA LEU A 75 2.85 1.73 11.40
C LEU A 75 3.69 0.43 11.43
N GLU A 76 3.08 -0.69 11.85
CA GLU A 76 3.76 -1.99 11.86
C GLU A 76 4.19 -2.44 10.46
N PHE A 77 3.33 -2.19 9.46
CA PHE A 77 3.61 -2.51 8.07
C PHE A 77 4.72 -1.64 7.47
N LEU A 78 4.71 -0.32 7.71
CA LEU A 78 5.77 0.60 7.27
C LEU A 78 7.12 0.25 7.89
N ILE A 79 7.16 -0.12 9.18
CA ILE A 79 8.38 -0.61 9.82
C ILE A 79 8.85 -1.92 9.18
N TYR A 80 7.92 -2.83 8.87
CA TYR A 80 8.23 -4.07 8.15
C TYR A 80 8.80 -3.78 6.76
N MET A 81 8.18 -2.88 5.99
CA MET A 81 8.64 -2.47 4.67
C MET A 81 10.03 -1.84 4.74
N THR A 82 10.23 -0.86 5.61
CA THR A 82 11.52 -0.16 5.81
C THR A 82 12.67 -1.14 6.08
N LYS A 83 12.43 -2.20 6.87
CA LYS A 83 13.46 -3.20 7.20
C LYS A 83 13.82 -4.14 6.05
N ASN A 84 12.91 -4.34 5.10
CA ASN A 84 13.01 -5.38 4.08
C ASN A 84 13.03 -4.83 2.65
N ALA A 85 12.85 -3.51 2.47
CA ALA A 85 12.91 -2.84 1.19
C ALA A 85 14.25 -3.10 0.51
N LYS A 86 14.18 -3.52 -0.76
CA LYS A 86 15.36 -3.77 -1.60
C LYS A 86 15.69 -2.59 -2.50
N ASP A 87 14.69 -1.77 -2.79
CA ASP A 87 14.82 -0.58 -3.60
C ASP A 87 14.87 0.66 -2.70
N SER A 88 15.76 1.61 -3.03
CA SER A 88 15.95 2.82 -2.23
C SER A 88 14.71 3.71 -2.27
N ILE A 89 13.99 3.77 -3.39
CA ILE A 89 12.79 4.62 -3.50
C ILE A 89 11.65 4.12 -2.62
N VAL A 90 11.50 2.79 -2.49
CA VAL A 90 10.53 2.19 -1.56
C VAL A 90 10.92 2.50 -0.13
N PHE A 91 12.21 2.38 0.21
CA PHE A 91 12.73 2.71 1.53
C PHE A 91 12.48 4.19 1.90
N GLU A 92 12.81 5.11 0.99
CA GLU A 92 12.59 6.55 1.17
C GLU A 92 11.11 6.87 1.37
N ASN A 93 10.23 6.36 0.51
CA ASN A 93 8.78 6.55 0.66
C ASN A 93 8.23 5.98 1.98
N CYS A 94 8.77 4.87 2.48
CA CYS A 94 8.40 4.35 3.79
C CYS A 94 8.79 5.30 4.91
N LEU A 95 9.98 5.91 4.83
CA LEU A 95 10.44 6.88 5.83
C LEU A 95 9.64 8.18 5.79
N ASP A 96 9.27 8.66 4.61
CA ASP A 96 8.45 9.87 4.45
C ASP A 96 7.03 9.68 4.99
N SER A 97 6.54 8.44 5.00
CA SER A 97 5.20 8.09 5.49
C SER A 97 5.16 7.80 7.01
N LEU A 98 6.32 7.64 7.66
CA LEU A 98 6.47 7.43 9.11
C LEU A 98 6.54 8.74 9.90
#